data_AF-A0A8H5L5C2-F1
#
_entry.id   AF-A0A8H5L5C2-F1
#
_cell.length_a   1.000
_cell.length_b   1.000
_cell.length_c   1.000
_cell.angle_alpha   90.00
_cell.angle_beta   90.00
_cell.angle_gamma   90.00
#
_symmetry.space_group_name_H-M   'P 1'
#
loop_
_entity.id
_entity.type
_entity.pdbx_description
1 polymer ?
#
loop_
_entity_poly.entity_id
_entity_poly.type
_entity_poly.pdbx_seq_one_letter_code
_entity_poly.pdbx_strand_id
1 'polypeptide(L)'
;MSSRDYPSWFWRLRDLYEDRKARGQTNRYYDSDLAVEPKDFDEDLSDCSNDSEESCSSEKGCKYDEDDMCLEHDIDELSEESSVLSDVSGETSPTKAAYYALKEQREERKTQLKVWKRQGMGERQNESMVEEAFQDDIKNEEREIQKVKDALGKTEKSSKKKSGPLKSLEDRLFRLFSTDHVQYCCYATCPTTYVEFYAPEDSSLSPDDSGRRDPMEGHVYLIFGDACNIDPFVRPKYPSTKFHQLKVNRGRRTVEVQFLHEHFLVLRMPRDIVFSHQGIQPPMDAPQFFTYYGIDEDYKSPDDRRKEKAKRRRSASPQ
;
A
#
# COMPACT_ATOMS: atom_id res chain seq x y z
N MET A 1 44.81 39.49 24.94
CA MET A 1 44.95 39.75 23.49
C MET A 1 44.36 38.55 22.78
N SER A 2 43.29 38.80 22.03
CA SER A 2 42.41 37.77 21.46
C SER A 2 43.07 37.17 20.21
N SER A 3 43.51 35.92 20.27
CA SER A 3 43.86 35.15 19.08
C SER A 3 43.15 33.81 19.19
N ARG A 4 41.89 33.82 18.76
CA ARG A 4 41.30 32.63 18.15
C ARG A 4 41.07 33.02 16.70
N ASP A 5 42.12 32.91 15.90
CA ASP A 5 42.10 33.19 14.45
C ASP A 5 41.24 32.18 13.67
N TYR A 6 40.64 31.21 14.37
CA TYR A 6 39.75 30.20 13.81
C TYR A 6 38.46 30.09 14.63
N PRO A 7 37.32 29.79 13.97
CA PRO A 7 36.03 29.60 14.62
C PRO A 7 36.03 28.57 15.76
N SER A 8 35.11 28.71 16.72
CA SER A 8 34.97 27.81 17.88
C SER A 8 34.78 26.33 17.50
N TRP A 9 34.10 26.05 16.38
CA TRP A 9 33.89 24.69 15.87
C TRP A 9 35.20 24.00 15.48
N PHE A 10 36.18 24.74 14.95
CA PHE A 10 37.47 24.17 14.54
C PHE A 10 38.24 23.62 15.73
N TRP A 11 38.27 24.36 16.84
CA TRP A 11 38.93 23.94 18.07
C TRP A 11 38.22 22.75 18.71
N ARG A 12 36.87 22.76 18.76
CA ARG A 12 36.07 21.62 19.25
C ARG A 12 36.37 20.33 18.47
N LEU A 13 36.31 20.40 17.14
CA LEU A 13 36.61 19.27 16.27
C LEU A 13 38.05 18.78 16.48
N ARG A 14 39.03 19.70 16.46
CA ARG A 14 40.43 19.35 16.66
C ARG A 14 40.67 18.67 18.01
N ASP A 15 40.13 19.21 19.10
CA ASP A 15 40.30 18.64 20.43
C ASP A 15 39.61 17.27 20.55
N LEU A 16 38.48 17.07 19.86
CA LEU A 16 37.78 15.78 19.77
C LEU A 16 38.58 14.75 18.93
N TYR A 17 39.21 15.19 17.84
CA TYR A 17 40.16 14.38 17.07
C TYR A 17 41.39 13.98 17.90
N GLU A 18 41.92 14.91 18.71
CA GLU A 18 43.05 14.66 19.61
C GLU A 18 42.67 13.73 20.76
N ASP A 19 41.49 13.86 21.36
CA ASP A 19 40.96 12.97 22.40
C ASP A 19 40.76 11.54 21.86
N ARG A 20 40.14 11.38 20.68
CA ARG A 20 39.99 10.07 20.03
C ARG A 20 41.34 9.44 19.72
N LYS A 21 42.30 10.23 19.22
CA LYS A 21 43.69 9.79 18.99
C LYS A 21 44.37 9.34 20.30
N ALA A 22 44.14 10.05 21.41
CA ALA A 22 44.69 9.72 22.72
C ALA A 22 44.08 8.45 23.33
N ARG A 23 42.81 8.15 23.05
CA ARG A 23 42.13 6.91 23.47
C ARG A 23 42.55 5.67 22.68
N GLY A 24 43.53 5.78 21.79
CA GLY A 24 43.97 4.68 20.93
C GLY A 24 42.97 4.34 19.83
N GLN A 25 41.92 5.14 19.64
CA GLN A 25 41.11 5.16 18.43
C GLN A 25 41.88 5.94 17.37
N THR A 26 43.10 5.48 17.07
CA THR A 26 43.79 5.94 15.87
C THR A 26 42.93 5.54 14.70
N ASN A 27 42.46 6.55 13.96
CA ASN A 27 42.06 6.45 12.56
C ASN A 27 43.18 5.70 11.82
N ARG A 28 43.13 4.37 11.84
CA ARG A 28 43.77 3.56 10.81
C ARG A 28 42.93 3.86 9.60
N TYR A 29 43.51 4.66 8.70
CA TYR A 29 42.97 5.10 7.42
C TYR A 29 42.62 3.92 6.46
N TYR A 30 42.50 2.69 6.98
CA TYR A 30 42.22 1.42 6.33
C TYR A 30 41.41 0.42 7.20
N ASP A 31 40.88 0.81 8.37
CA ASP A 31 40.00 -0.07 9.17
C ASP A 31 38.55 0.39 8.99
N SER A 32 37.78 -0.37 8.23
CA SER A 32 36.42 -0.05 7.77
C SER A 32 35.33 -0.30 8.82
N ASP A 33 35.70 -0.60 10.07
CA ASP A 33 34.80 -1.29 11.01
C ASP A 33 34.30 -0.42 12.19
N LEU A 34 34.53 0.89 12.17
CA LEU A 34 33.74 1.84 12.96
C LEU A 34 33.19 2.89 12.00
N ALA A 35 31.99 2.63 11.48
CA ALA A 35 31.22 3.60 10.72
C ALA A 35 31.01 4.83 11.61
N VAL A 36 31.79 5.87 11.35
CA VAL A 36 31.59 7.19 11.94
C VAL A 36 30.27 7.70 11.39
N GLU A 37 29.22 7.70 12.21
CA GLU A 37 27.93 8.18 11.77
C GLU A 37 27.97 9.72 11.72
N PRO A 38 27.34 10.36 10.72
CA PRO A 38 27.26 11.83 10.66
C PRO A 38 26.76 12.49 11.96
N LYS A 39 25.96 11.75 12.75
CA LYS A 39 25.39 12.13 14.04
C LYS A 39 26.41 12.22 15.19
N ASP A 40 27.57 11.56 15.07
CA ASP A 40 28.64 11.54 16.09
C ASP A 40 29.35 12.88 16.27
N PHE A 41 28.90 13.90 15.54
CA PHE A 41 29.40 15.27 15.58
C PHE A 41 28.27 16.31 15.71
N ASP A 42 27.05 15.90 16.07
CA ASP A 42 25.91 16.82 16.25
C ASP A 42 26.21 17.94 17.28
N GLU A 43 27.13 17.73 18.22
CA GLU A 43 27.61 18.76 19.17
C GLU A 43 28.41 19.91 18.51
N ASP A 44 28.88 19.75 17.26
CA ASP A 44 29.51 20.82 16.45
C ASP A 44 28.52 21.50 15.49
N LEU A 45 27.35 20.90 15.30
CA LEU A 45 26.22 21.40 14.52
C LEU A 45 25.16 22.06 15.40
N SER A 46 25.29 22.00 16.72
CA SER A 46 24.35 22.59 17.70
C SER A 46 24.24 24.12 17.61
N ASP A 47 25.20 24.80 16.99
CA ASP A 47 25.08 26.24 16.70
C ASP A 47 24.06 26.52 15.57
N CYS A 48 23.50 25.47 14.95
CA CYS A 48 22.34 25.52 14.07
C CYS A 48 21.01 25.27 14.79
N SER A 49 20.96 25.33 16.13
CA SER A 49 19.67 25.45 16.85
C SER A 49 19.10 26.88 16.76
N ASN A 50 19.16 27.48 15.58
CA ASN A 50 18.31 28.58 15.16
C ASN A 50 17.45 28.13 13.96
N ASP A 51 17.04 26.86 13.93
CA ASP A 51 15.68 26.53 13.52
C ASP A 51 14.73 27.11 14.58
N SER A 52 14.68 28.44 14.59
CA SER A 52 13.59 29.18 15.16
C SER A 52 12.34 28.67 14.47
N GLU A 53 11.45 28.09 15.25
CA GLU A 53 10.02 28.09 14.97
C GLU A 53 9.45 29.53 14.93
N GLU A 54 10.27 30.55 14.63
CA GLU A 54 9.83 31.88 14.24
C GLU A 54 9.44 31.83 12.78
N SER A 55 8.17 31.45 12.59
CA SER A 55 7.22 32.24 11.82
C SER A 55 7.83 33.57 11.38
N CYS A 56 7.98 33.73 10.07
CA CYS A 56 8.33 34.97 9.38
C CYS A 56 7.52 36.13 9.97
N SER A 57 8.09 36.81 10.98
CA SER A 57 7.42 37.87 11.74
C SER A 57 7.60 39.20 11.02
N SER A 58 7.31 39.21 9.72
CA SER A 58 7.02 40.44 9.00
C SER A 58 5.51 40.60 8.96
N GLU A 59 5.02 41.77 9.36
CA GLU A 59 3.58 42.13 9.39
C GLU A 59 2.93 42.15 7.98
N LYS A 60 3.67 41.74 6.94
CA LYS A 60 3.23 41.47 5.58
C LYS A 60 3.89 40.17 5.11
N GLY A 61 3.15 39.07 5.24
CA GLY A 61 3.62 37.72 4.95
C GLY A 61 4.39 37.58 3.63
N CYS A 62 5.45 36.76 3.70
CA CYS A 62 6.26 36.36 2.56
C CYS A 62 5.39 35.61 1.54
N LYS A 63 5.53 35.95 0.26
CA LYS A 63 4.63 35.54 -0.82
C LYS A 63 5.20 34.41 -1.69
N TYR A 64 6.15 33.64 -1.15
CA TYR A 64 6.79 32.53 -1.83
C TYR A 64 6.31 31.21 -1.21
N ASP A 65 5.87 30.29 -2.07
CA ASP A 65 5.41 28.96 -1.68
C ASP A 65 6.59 28.14 -1.12
N GLU A 66 6.29 27.12 -0.30
CA GLU A 66 7.23 26.35 0.54
C GLU A 66 8.42 25.70 -0.20
N ASP A 67 8.43 25.72 -1.53
CA ASP A 67 9.49 25.18 -2.39
C ASP A 67 10.40 26.24 -3.05
N ASP A 68 10.07 27.54 -2.93
CA ASP A 68 10.89 28.65 -3.45
C ASP A 68 11.62 29.35 -2.30
N MET A 69 12.93 29.10 -2.19
CA MET A 69 13.79 29.71 -1.19
C MET A 69 13.72 31.24 -1.24
N CYS A 70 13.42 31.88 -0.11
CA CYS A 70 13.55 33.33 0.04
C CYS A 70 15.02 33.72 -0.15
N LEU A 71 15.34 34.34 -1.28
CA LEU A 71 16.69 34.86 -1.61
C LEU A 71 17.22 35.93 -0.62
N GLU A 72 16.40 36.35 0.35
CA GLU A 72 16.79 37.29 1.40
C GLU A 72 17.38 36.59 2.65
N HIS A 73 17.30 35.25 2.73
CA HIS A 73 17.93 34.46 3.79
C HIS A 73 19.24 33.78 3.38
N ASP A 74 19.84 34.17 2.25
CA ASP A 74 21.27 33.94 1.95
C ASP A 74 22.18 34.91 2.73
N ILE A 75 21.88 35.14 4.01
CA ILE A 75 22.75 35.90 4.90
C ILE A 75 23.79 34.97 5.54
N ASP A 76 24.42 34.13 4.72
CA ASP A 76 25.72 33.52 5.05
C ASP A 76 26.74 33.69 3.90
N GLU A 77 26.39 34.41 2.82
CA GLU A 77 27.34 34.76 1.74
C GLU A 77 28.07 36.10 1.92
N LEU A 78 27.83 36.85 2.99
CA LEU A 78 28.61 38.08 3.29
C LEU A 78 29.49 37.93 4.53
N SER A 79 30.41 36.97 4.47
CA SER A 79 31.71 37.06 5.16
C SER A 79 32.86 36.98 4.16
N GLU A 80 32.66 37.54 2.96
CA GLU A 80 33.78 38.09 2.21
C GLU A 80 34.15 39.44 2.84
N GLU A 81 35.41 39.53 3.26
CA GLU A 81 36.10 40.70 3.82
C GLU A 81 35.88 41.03 5.31
N SER A 82 36.79 40.53 6.17
CA SER A 82 37.68 41.41 6.95
C SER A 82 38.58 40.63 7.92
N SER A 83 39.71 40.12 7.41
CA SER A 83 41.04 40.43 7.97
C SER A 83 42.11 39.63 7.24
N VAL A 84 42.68 40.27 6.23
CA VAL A 84 44.12 40.30 5.92
C VAL A 84 44.90 39.05 6.38
N LEU A 85 44.88 37.99 5.58
CA LEU A 85 46.03 37.10 5.49
C LEU A 85 46.89 37.62 4.36
N SER A 86 47.69 38.63 4.68
CA SER A 86 48.71 39.16 3.79
C SER A 86 49.60 38.03 3.28
N ASP A 87 49.86 38.06 1.98
CA ASP A 87 50.98 37.39 1.32
C ASP A 87 52.26 37.52 2.15
N VAL A 88 52.59 36.46 2.90
CA VAL A 88 53.94 36.23 3.42
C VAL A 88 54.22 34.74 3.34
N SER A 89 55.15 34.40 2.46
CA SER A 89 56.05 33.26 2.51
C SER A 89 55.42 31.87 2.44
N GLY A 90 55.80 31.14 1.38
CA GLY A 90 55.43 29.75 1.16
C GLY A 90 55.91 28.85 2.31
N GLU A 91 54.99 28.52 3.20
CA GLU A 91 54.95 27.32 4.02
C GLU A 91 53.53 27.26 4.58
N THR A 92 52.70 26.35 4.08
CA THR A 92 51.39 26.11 4.68
C THR A 92 51.61 25.61 6.10
N SER A 93 51.41 26.48 7.09
CA SER A 93 51.37 26.08 8.49
C SER A 93 50.46 24.85 8.63
N PRO A 94 50.89 23.79 9.33
CA PRO A 94 50.11 22.58 9.54
C PRO A 94 48.68 22.86 10.03
N THR A 95 48.51 23.95 10.80
CA THR A 95 47.22 24.41 11.33
C THR A 95 46.27 24.93 10.23
N LYS A 96 46.80 25.61 9.21
CA LYS A 96 46.00 26.13 8.09
C LYS A 96 45.50 25.00 7.19
N ALA A 97 46.36 24.01 6.92
CA ALA A 97 45.97 22.80 6.18
C ALA A 97 44.91 21.98 6.95
N ALA A 98 45.08 21.83 8.26
CA ALA A 98 44.11 21.16 9.13
C ALA A 98 42.74 21.88 9.15
N TYR A 99 42.74 23.22 9.14
CA TYR A 99 41.51 24.01 9.10
C TYR A 99 40.69 23.75 7.84
N TYR A 100 41.30 23.81 6.65
CA TYR A 100 40.57 23.58 5.40
C TYR A 100 40.09 22.13 5.26
N ALA A 101 40.90 21.14 5.70
CA ALA A 101 40.48 19.73 5.70
C ALA A 101 39.27 19.48 6.62
N LEU A 102 39.25 20.06 7.83
CA LEU A 102 38.10 19.94 8.74
C LEU A 102 36.88 20.71 8.24
N LYS A 103 37.08 21.84 7.53
CA LYS A 103 35.99 22.60 6.89
C LYS A 103 35.32 21.77 5.80
N GLU A 104 36.10 21.14 4.92
CA GLU A 104 35.61 20.29 3.84
C GLU A 104 34.80 19.11 4.39
N GLN A 105 35.32 18.40 5.39
CA GLN A 105 34.61 17.30 6.06
C GLN A 105 33.31 17.74 6.73
N ARG A 106 33.24 18.99 7.21
CA ARG A 106 32.01 19.54 7.80
C ARG A 106 30.95 19.80 6.73
N GLU A 107 31.34 20.38 5.60
CA GLU A 107 30.41 20.62 4.48
C GLU A 107 29.94 19.31 3.84
N GLU A 108 30.83 18.31 3.70
CA GLU A 108 30.45 16.98 3.23
C GLU A 108 29.40 16.34 4.15
N ARG A 109 29.61 16.36 5.48
CA ARG A 109 28.62 15.83 6.45
C ARG A 109 27.28 16.57 6.40
N LYS A 110 27.29 17.91 6.24
CA LYS A 110 26.07 18.69 6.05
C LYS A 110 25.29 18.24 4.82
N THR A 111 25.97 18.03 3.69
CA THR A 111 25.30 17.55 2.46
C THR A 111 24.75 16.14 2.62
N GLN A 112 25.48 15.23 3.26
CA GLN A 112 25.02 13.88 3.56
C GLN A 112 23.77 13.88 4.47
N LEU A 113 23.74 14.72 5.52
CA LEU A 113 22.58 14.88 6.40
C LEU A 113 21.36 15.44 5.66
N LYS A 114 21.55 16.39 4.74
CA LYS A 114 20.47 16.91 3.89
C LYS A 114 19.90 15.82 2.98
N VAL A 115 20.76 15.01 2.37
CA VAL A 115 20.33 13.86 1.54
C VAL A 115 19.59 12.82 2.38
N TRP A 116 20.11 12.48 3.56
CA TRP A 116 19.47 11.52 4.47
C TRP A 116 18.10 11.99 4.96
N LYS A 117 17.97 13.28 5.33
CA LYS A 117 16.67 13.88 5.68
C LYS A 117 15.68 13.83 4.50
N ARG A 118 16.11 14.15 3.27
CA ARG A 118 15.26 14.07 2.07
C ARG A 118 14.82 12.63 1.77
N GLN A 119 15.74 11.67 1.86
CA GLN A 119 15.43 10.26 1.67
C GLN A 119 14.45 9.74 2.72
N GLY A 120 14.68 10.03 4.01
CA GLY A 120 13.77 9.62 5.08
C GLY A 120 12.38 10.27 5.00
N MET A 121 12.26 11.50 4.48
CA MET A 121 10.96 12.11 4.20
C MET A 121 10.27 11.47 3.00
N GLY A 122 11.00 11.16 1.92
CA GLY A 122 10.46 10.49 0.74
C GLY A 122 9.98 9.07 1.03
N GLU A 123 10.71 8.32 1.87
CA GLU A 123 10.30 6.99 2.33
C GLU A 123 9.01 7.05 3.13
N ARG A 124 8.90 7.99 4.09
CA ARG A 124 7.66 8.20 4.88
C ARG A 124 6.47 8.60 4.01
N GLN A 125 6.68 9.44 3.00
CA GLN A 125 5.62 9.82 2.05
C GLN A 125 5.17 8.62 1.20
N ASN A 126 6.11 7.79 0.73
CA ASN A 126 5.78 6.58 -0.02
C ASN A 126 5.03 5.56 0.84
N GLU A 127 5.46 5.33 2.08
CA GLU A 127 4.76 4.47 3.05
C GLU A 127 3.32 4.96 3.27
N SER A 128 3.15 6.28 3.48
CA SER A 128 1.82 6.89 3.64
C SER A 128 0.94 6.68 2.41
N MET A 129 1.47 6.88 1.20
CA MET A 129 0.70 6.67 -0.04
C MET A 129 0.28 5.20 -0.23
N VAL A 130 1.14 4.24 0.10
CA VAL A 130 0.82 2.81 0.01
C VAL A 130 -0.27 2.45 1.01
N GLU A 131 -0.19 2.97 2.23
CA GLU A 131 -1.21 2.73 3.26
C GLU A 131 -2.57 3.35 2.89
N GLU A 132 -2.57 4.56 2.33
CA GLU A 132 -3.80 5.19 1.82
C GLU A 132 -4.44 4.38 0.68
N ALA A 133 -3.64 3.92 -0.30
CA ALA A 133 -4.14 3.10 -1.40
C ALA A 133 -4.77 1.79 -0.91
N PHE A 134 -4.12 1.15 0.07
CA PHE A 134 -4.63 -0.07 0.70
C PHE A 134 -5.95 0.17 1.46
N GLN A 135 -6.06 1.27 2.20
CA GLN A 135 -7.31 1.64 2.86
C GLN A 135 -8.43 1.91 1.86
N ASP A 136 -8.13 2.52 0.72
CA ASP A 136 -9.11 2.79 -0.31
C ASP A 136 -9.61 1.51 -1.00
N ASP A 137 -8.73 0.52 -1.21
CA ASP A 137 -9.12 -0.81 -1.70
C ASP A 137 -10.07 -1.51 -0.72
N ILE A 138 -9.77 -1.48 0.59
CA ILE A 138 -10.67 -2.02 1.63
C ILE A 138 -12.05 -1.32 1.57
N LYS A 139 -12.08 0.02 1.50
CA LYS A 139 -13.34 0.77 1.41
C LYS A 139 -14.15 0.43 0.15
N ASN A 140 -13.47 0.17 -0.97
CA ASN A 140 -14.10 -0.22 -2.22
C ASN A 140 -14.73 -1.61 -2.11
N GLU A 141 -13.99 -2.57 -1.55
CA GLU A 141 -14.48 -3.92 -1.25
C GLU A 141 -15.71 -3.87 -0.32
N GLU A 142 -15.63 -3.12 0.79
CA GLU A 142 -16.73 -2.98 1.76
C GLU A 142 -18.01 -2.45 1.13
N ARG A 143 -17.91 -1.51 0.19
CA ARG A 143 -19.06 -0.94 -0.52
C ARG A 143 -19.81 -2.00 -1.33
N GLU A 144 -19.07 -2.86 -2.05
CA GLU A 144 -19.67 -3.93 -2.85
C GLU A 144 -20.22 -5.05 -1.96
N ILE A 145 -19.47 -5.42 -0.92
CA ILE A 145 -19.91 -6.37 0.11
C ILE A 145 -21.23 -5.92 0.76
N GLN A 146 -21.39 -4.62 1.02
CA GLN A 146 -22.61 -4.10 1.62
C GLN A 146 -23.85 -4.35 0.75
N LYS A 147 -23.73 -4.33 -0.58
CA LYS A 147 -24.84 -4.67 -1.50
C LYS A 147 -25.31 -6.11 -1.30
N VAL A 148 -24.36 -7.03 -1.11
CA VAL A 148 -24.64 -8.45 -0.84
C VAL A 148 -25.25 -8.63 0.54
N LYS A 149 -24.72 -7.95 1.56
CA LYS A 149 -25.28 -7.96 2.93
C LYS A 149 -26.72 -7.42 2.98
N ASP A 150 -27.00 -6.35 2.24
CA ASP A 150 -28.35 -5.80 2.12
C ASP A 150 -29.31 -6.77 1.42
N ALA A 151 -28.81 -7.50 0.40
CA ALA A 151 -29.58 -8.55 -0.26
C ALA A 151 -29.86 -9.73 0.68
N LEU A 152 -28.87 -10.17 1.45
CA LEU A 152 -29.03 -11.19 2.49
C LEU A 152 -30.10 -10.79 3.51
N GLY A 153 -30.02 -9.56 4.06
CA GLY A 153 -30.99 -9.07 5.03
C GLY A 153 -32.42 -8.97 4.47
N LYS A 154 -32.58 -8.71 3.17
CA LYS A 154 -33.89 -8.77 2.48
C LYS A 154 -34.38 -10.20 2.34
N THR A 155 -33.51 -11.13 1.98
CA THR A 155 -33.84 -12.55 1.84
C THR A 155 -34.27 -13.15 3.19
N GLU A 156 -33.61 -12.80 4.28
CA GLU A 156 -33.97 -13.25 5.64
C GLU A 156 -35.32 -12.71 6.11
N LYS A 157 -35.61 -11.43 5.83
CA LYS A 157 -36.89 -10.79 6.19
C LYS A 157 -38.06 -11.26 5.33
N SER A 158 -37.79 -11.66 4.09
CA SER A 158 -38.82 -12.22 3.21
C SER A 158 -39.07 -13.68 3.60
N SER A 159 -40.29 -14.00 4.04
CA SER A 159 -40.68 -15.41 4.27
C SER A 159 -40.36 -16.24 3.01
N LYS A 160 -39.73 -17.42 3.16
CA LYS A 160 -39.28 -18.37 2.12
C LYS A 160 -40.25 -18.62 0.93
N LYS A 161 -41.52 -18.23 1.03
CA LYS A 161 -42.56 -18.40 0.01
C LYS A 161 -42.56 -17.37 -1.12
N LYS A 162 -41.78 -16.28 -1.05
CA LYS A 162 -41.85 -15.18 -2.05
C LYS A 162 -40.68 -15.12 -3.05
N SER A 163 -39.59 -15.86 -2.84
CA SER A 163 -38.51 -15.90 -3.82
C SER A 163 -38.83 -16.91 -4.92
N GLY A 164 -38.72 -16.45 -6.18
CA GLY A 164 -38.80 -17.35 -7.33
C GLY A 164 -37.67 -18.40 -7.31
N PRO A 165 -37.75 -19.44 -8.15
CA PRO A 165 -36.65 -20.39 -8.31
C PRO A 165 -35.39 -19.68 -8.80
N LEU A 166 -34.22 -20.20 -8.39
CA LEU A 166 -32.94 -19.70 -8.91
C LEU A 166 -32.88 -19.93 -10.43
N LYS A 167 -32.50 -18.90 -11.18
CA LYS A 167 -32.19 -19.05 -12.62
C LYS A 167 -30.95 -19.92 -12.82
N SER A 168 -30.70 -20.34 -14.06
CA SER A 168 -29.49 -21.10 -14.40
C SER A 168 -28.24 -20.37 -13.90
N LEU A 169 -27.22 -21.13 -13.47
CA LEU A 169 -25.89 -20.57 -13.22
C LEU A 169 -24.93 -20.79 -14.40
N GLU A 170 -25.37 -21.51 -15.42
CA GLU A 170 -24.61 -21.74 -16.65
C GLU A 170 -24.18 -20.41 -17.27
N ASP A 171 -22.89 -20.32 -17.60
CA ASP A 171 -22.22 -19.15 -18.17
C ASP A 171 -22.30 -17.88 -17.30
N ARG A 172 -22.46 -18.05 -15.98
CA ARG A 172 -22.52 -16.91 -15.05
C ARG A 172 -21.23 -16.74 -14.27
N LEU A 173 -20.72 -15.52 -14.34
CA LEU A 173 -19.55 -15.07 -13.62
C LEU A 173 -19.97 -14.18 -12.45
N PHE A 174 -19.51 -14.52 -11.26
CA PHE A 174 -19.69 -13.71 -10.07
C PHE A 174 -18.36 -13.12 -9.65
N ARG A 175 -18.24 -11.79 -9.71
CA ARG A 175 -17.08 -11.08 -9.17
C ARG A 175 -17.08 -11.19 -7.66
N LEU A 176 -15.94 -11.58 -7.09
CA LEU A 176 -15.78 -11.89 -5.68
C LEU A 176 -15.08 -10.75 -4.95
N PHE A 177 -15.68 -10.32 -3.85
CA PHE A 177 -15.21 -9.22 -3.01
C PHE A 177 -14.87 -9.74 -1.60
N SER A 178 -13.71 -9.38 -1.05
CA SER A 178 -13.26 -9.80 0.29
C SER A 178 -12.23 -8.85 0.89
N THR A 179 -12.57 -8.25 2.03
CA THR A 179 -11.64 -7.45 2.84
C THR A 179 -10.49 -8.29 3.40
N ASP A 180 -10.78 -9.54 3.79
CA ASP A 180 -9.75 -10.48 4.27
C ASP A 180 -8.72 -10.72 3.16
N HIS A 181 -9.17 -10.89 1.92
CA HIS A 181 -8.27 -11.14 0.81
C HIS A 181 -7.35 -9.95 0.53
N VAL A 182 -7.89 -8.72 0.52
CA VAL A 182 -7.07 -7.50 0.40
C VAL A 182 -6.04 -7.44 1.53
N GLN A 183 -6.45 -7.76 2.76
CA GLN A 183 -5.58 -7.68 3.92
C GLN A 183 -4.42 -8.68 3.91
N TYR A 184 -4.67 -9.93 3.48
CA TYR A 184 -3.68 -11.01 3.67
C TYR A 184 -3.06 -11.54 2.37
N CYS A 185 -3.55 -11.16 1.19
CA CYS A 185 -3.05 -11.66 -0.10
C CYS A 185 -2.39 -10.57 -0.96
N CYS A 186 -1.93 -9.48 -0.32
CA CYS A 186 -1.51 -8.24 -0.95
C CYS A 186 -0.31 -8.42 -1.92
N TYR A 187 -0.62 -8.53 -3.21
CA TYR A 187 0.27 -8.20 -4.32
C TYR A 187 -0.47 -7.22 -5.25
N ALA A 188 0.22 -6.13 -5.57
CA ALA A 188 -0.31 -5.04 -6.35
C ALA A 188 -0.87 -5.53 -7.69
N THR A 189 -2.12 -5.14 -7.97
CA THR A 189 -2.75 -5.17 -9.28
C THR A 189 -3.02 -6.57 -9.87
N CYS A 190 -4.02 -7.29 -9.35
CA CYS A 190 -4.67 -8.35 -10.11
C CYS A 190 -6.20 -8.19 -10.06
N PRO A 191 -6.88 -7.85 -11.18
CA PRO A 191 -8.20 -7.25 -11.16
C PRO A 191 -9.38 -8.22 -11.07
N THR A 192 -9.15 -9.54 -11.09
CA THR A 192 -10.24 -10.50 -11.34
C THR A 192 -10.24 -11.66 -10.37
N THR A 193 -10.77 -11.41 -9.17
CA THR A 193 -11.30 -12.44 -8.28
C THR A 193 -12.74 -12.75 -8.71
N TYR A 194 -12.99 -13.97 -9.20
CA TYR A 194 -14.35 -14.37 -9.62
C TYR A 194 -14.57 -15.87 -9.47
N VAL A 195 -15.84 -16.25 -9.47
CA VAL A 195 -16.26 -17.64 -9.64
C VAL A 195 -17.15 -17.75 -10.86
N GLU A 196 -16.88 -18.73 -11.70
CA GLU A 196 -17.64 -19.03 -12.91
C GLU A 196 -18.26 -20.42 -12.76
N PHE A 197 -19.49 -20.59 -13.24
CA PHE A 197 -20.20 -21.88 -13.27
C PHE A 197 -20.58 -22.26 -14.71
N TYR A 198 -20.38 -23.52 -15.08
CA TYR A 198 -20.63 -24.03 -16.42
C TYR A 198 -21.10 -25.49 -16.37
N ALA A 199 -21.63 -25.99 -17.49
CA ALA A 199 -22.06 -27.38 -17.62
C ALA A 199 -20.84 -28.33 -17.75
N PRO A 200 -20.85 -29.52 -17.14
CA PRO A 200 -19.75 -30.48 -17.27
C PRO A 200 -19.54 -30.89 -18.74
N GLU A 201 -18.30 -31.00 -19.20
CA GLU A 201 -17.98 -31.35 -20.59
C GLU A 201 -18.57 -32.71 -21.03
N ASP A 202 -18.67 -33.66 -20.08
CA ASP A 202 -19.21 -35.02 -20.30
C ASP A 202 -20.74 -35.10 -20.16
N SER A 203 -21.44 -33.97 -20.01
CA SER A 203 -22.90 -33.96 -19.95
C SER A 203 -23.49 -34.21 -21.35
N SER A 204 -23.58 -35.50 -21.72
CA SER A 204 -24.32 -35.91 -22.90
C SER A 204 -25.75 -35.38 -22.79
N LEU A 205 -26.16 -34.55 -23.75
CA LEU A 205 -27.52 -34.07 -23.97
C LEU A 205 -28.47 -35.26 -24.23
N SER A 206 -28.77 -36.07 -23.23
CA SER A 206 -29.95 -36.92 -23.26
C SER A 206 -31.10 -36.04 -22.77
N PRO A 207 -32.10 -35.73 -23.62
CA PRO A 207 -33.28 -34.99 -23.22
C PRO A 207 -34.16 -35.92 -22.39
N ASP A 208 -33.73 -36.22 -21.17
CA ASP A 208 -34.55 -36.97 -20.24
C ASP A 208 -35.40 -35.96 -19.47
N ASP A 209 -36.68 -35.89 -19.85
CA ASP A 209 -37.78 -35.04 -19.35
C ASP A 209 -38.13 -35.31 -17.86
N SER A 210 -37.14 -35.73 -17.07
CA SER A 210 -37.27 -36.21 -15.70
C SER A 210 -37.31 -35.08 -14.65
N GLY A 211 -37.22 -33.81 -15.07
CA GLY A 211 -37.11 -32.67 -14.16
C GLY A 211 -35.86 -32.71 -13.27
N ARG A 212 -34.89 -33.58 -13.59
CA ARG A 212 -33.57 -33.58 -12.96
C ARG A 212 -32.84 -32.32 -13.38
N ARG A 213 -32.23 -31.66 -12.41
CA ARG A 213 -31.41 -30.47 -12.66
C ARG A 213 -30.04 -30.95 -13.07
N ASP A 214 -29.53 -30.38 -14.16
CA ASP A 214 -28.24 -30.75 -14.68
C ASP A 214 -27.15 -30.44 -13.63
N PRO A 215 -26.19 -31.36 -13.47
CA PRO A 215 -25.00 -31.08 -12.67
C PRO A 215 -24.28 -29.87 -13.26
N MET A 216 -23.63 -29.09 -12.41
CA MET A 216 -22.78 -27.99 -12.83
C MET A 216 -21.40 -28.12 -12.20
N GLU A 217 -20.41 -27.60 -12.89
CA GLU A 217 -19.06 -27.41 -12.40
C GLU A 217 -18.79 -25.91 -12.25
N GLY A 218 -17.60 -25.58 -11.75
CA GLY A 218 -17.18 -24.19 -11.66
C GLY A 218 -15.69 -24.06 -11.42
N HIS A 219 -15.16 -22.87 -11.68
CA HIS A 219 -13.79 -22.50 -11.37
C HIS A 219 -13.79 -21.26 -10.50
N VAL A 220 -12.91 -21.23 -9.50
CA VAL A 220 -12.68 -20.05 -8.68
C VAL A 220 -11.32 -19.47 -9.05
N TYR A 221 -11.31 -18.25 -9.57
CA TYR A 221 -10.10 -17.53 -9.92
C TYR A 221 -9.76 -16.52 -8.84
N LEU A 222 -8.52 -16.55 -8.37
CA LEU A 222 -7.91 -15.58 -7.45
C LEU A 222 -6.67 -14.95 -8.09
N ILE A 223 -5.98 -14.08 -7.35
CA ILE A 223 -4.80 -13.31 -7.81
C ILE A 223 -3.74 -14.18 -8.54
N PHE A 224 -3.58 -15.45 -8.16
CA PHE A 224 -2.56 -16.35 -8.73
C PHE A 224 -3.10 -17.34 -9.78
N GLY A 225 -4.28 -17.07 -10.34
CA GLY A 225 -4.93 -17.95 -11.33
C GLY A 225 -6.04 -18.80 -10.71
N ASP A 226 -6.20 -20.03 -11.20
CA ASP A 226 -7.24 -20.95 -10.72
C ASP A 226 -6.94 -21.41 -9.28
N ALA A 227 -7.71 -20.91 -8.32
CA ALA A 227 -7.60 -21.29 -6.92
C ALA A 227 -8.11 -22.72 -6.69
N CYS A 228 -9.28 -23.05 -7.25
CA CYS A 228 -9.82 -24.39 -7.19
C CYS A 228 -10.92 -24.64 -8.22
N ASN A 229 -10.99 -25.90 -8.62
CA ASN A 229 -12.02 -26.46 -9.48
C ASN A 229 -13.16 -27.00 -8.60
N ILE A 230 -14.39 -26.54 -8.81
CA ILE A 230 -15.59 -27.02 -8.15
C ILE A 230 -16.06 -28.29 -8.88
N ASP A 231 -16.12 -29.40 -8.14
CA ASP A 231 -16.59 -30.67 -8.68
C ASP A 231 -18.08 -30.60 -9.04
N PRO A 232 -18.57 -31.49 -9.93
CA PRO A 232 -19.98 -31.57 -10.28
C PRO A 232 -20.92 -31.54 -9.07
N PHE A 233 -21.82 -30.57 -9.05
CA PHE A 233 -22.81 -30.41 -7.99
C PHE A 233 -24.20 -30.07 -8.53
N VAL A 234 -25.23 -30.39 -7.75
CA VAL A 234 -26.61 -30.01 -8.06
C VAL A 234 -26.95 -28.73 -7.31
N ARG A 235 -27.16 -27.64 -8.05
CA ARG A 235 -27.52 -26.34 -7.47
C ARG A 235 -28.79 -26.39 -6.61
N PRO A 236 -28.96 -25.54 -5.60
CA PRO A 236 -30.24 -25.41 -4.87
C PRO A 236 -31.37 -24.90 -5.78
N LYS A 237 -32.63 -25.26 -5.47
CA LYS A 237 -33.79 -24.87 -6.31
C LYS A 237 -34.22 -23.44 -6.04
N TYR A 238 -34.05 -23.05 -4.78
CA TYR A 238 -34.43 -21.75 -4.26
C TYR A 238 -33.22 -21.11 -3.60
N PRO A 239 -33.16 -19.77 -3.58
CA PRO A 239 -32.18 -19.08 -2.75
C PRO A 239 -32.31 -19.54 -1.31
N SER A 240 -31.17 -19.68 -0.65
CA SER A 240 -31.05 -20.29 0.66
C SER A 240 -30.13 -19.46 1.53
N THR A 241 -30.53 -19.28 2.78
CA THR A 241 -29.66 -18.73 3.83
C THR A 241 -28.70 -19.77 4.39
N LYS A 242 -28.74 -21.02 3.93
CA LYS A 242 -27.81 -22.07 4.35
C LYS A 242 -26.63 -22.14 3.40
N PHE A 243 -25.46 -22.36 3.98
CA PHE A 243 -24.27 -22.75 3.24
C PHE A 243 -24.40 -24.19 2.71
N HIS A 244 -23.99 -24.37 1.47
CA HIS A 244 -23.87 -25.65 0.79
C HIS A 244 -22.39 -25.98 0.65
N GLN A 245 -21.98 -27.14 1.18
CA GLN A 245 -20.61 -27.61 0.99
C GLN A 245 -20.46 -28.18 -0.41
N LEU A 246 -19.54 -27.60 -1.18
CA LEU A 246 -19.17 -28.06 -2.50
C LEU A 246 -17.79 -28.71 -2.40
N LYS A 247 -17.65 -29.86 -3.07
CA LYS A 247 -16.37 -30.53 -3.19
C LYS A 247 -15.53 -29.82 -4.24
N VAL A 248 -14.23 -29.72 -4.01
CA VAL A 248 -13.30 -29.09 -4.94
C VAL A 248 -12.07 -29.97 -5.15
N ASN A 249 -11.43 -29.79 -6.31
CA ASN A 249 -10.21 -30.47 -6.70
C ASN A 249 -10.33 -32.00 -6.59
N ARG A 250 -11.39 -32.57 -7.21
CA ARG A 250 -11.71 -34.01 -7.22
C ARG A 250 -11.96 -34.58 -5.83
N GLY A 251 -12.70 -33.84 -5.00
CA GLY A 251 -13.14 -34.25 -3.68
C GLY A 251 -12.07 -34.16 -2.60
N ARG A 252 -10.91 -33.56 -2.89
CA ARG A 252 -9.80 -33.45 -1.93
C ARG A 252 -10.06 -32.41 -0.84
N ARG A 253 -10.82 -31.37 -1.16
CA ARG A 253 -11.15 -30.28 -0.26
C ARG A 253 -12.60 -29.86 -0.45
N THR A 254 -13.06 -28.93 0.38
CA THR A 254 -14.42 -28.39 0.32
C THR A 254 -14.42 -26.88 0.48
N VAL A 255 -15.33 -26.23 -0.23
CA VAL A 255 -15.68 -24.82 -0.04
C VAL A 255 -17.16 -24.73 0.35
N GLU A 256 -17.56 -23.62 0.95
CA GLU A 256 -18.97 -23.40 1.30
C GLU A 256 -19.56 -22.28 0.45
N VAL A 257 -20.69 -22.53 -0.20
CA VAL A 257 -21.39 -21.53 -1.02
C VAL A 257 -22.82 -21.33 -0.52
N GLN A 258 -23.21 -20.08 -0.35
CA GLN A 258 -24.55 -19.67 0.02
C GLN A 258 -25.14 -18.85 -1.15
N PHE A 259 -26.20 -19.38 -1.76
CA PHE A 259 -26.89 -18.72 -2.89
C PHE A 259 -28.03 -17.85 -2.36
N LEU A 260 -27.82 -16.54 -2.25
CA LEU A 260 -28.73 -15.61 -1.56
C LEU A 260 -29.87 -15.09 -2.41
N HIS A 261 -29.57 -14.81 -3.67
CA HIS A 261 -30.48 -14.32 -4.69
C HIS A 261 -29.96 -14.77 -6.05
N GLU A 262 -30.72 -14.53 -7.11
CA GLU A 262 -30.26 -14.72 -8.49
C GLU A 262 -28.87 -14.15 -8.75
N HIS A 263 -28.54 -12.94 -8.26
CA HIS A 263 -27.32 -12.20 -8.61
C HIS A 263 -26.27 -12.15 -7.49
N PHE A 264 -26.51 -12.84 -6.37
CA PHE A 264 -25.69 -12.69 -5.17
C PHE A 264 -25.39 -14.04 -4.54
N LEU A 265 -24.12 -14.25 -4.20
CA LEU A 265 -23.66 -15.41 -3.45
C LEU A 265 -22.67 -15.01 -2.37
N VAL A 266 -22.45 -15.91 -1.41
CA VAL A 266 -21.33 -15.83 -0.46
C VAL A 266 -20.55 -17.13 -0.57
N LEU A 267 -19.25 -17.02 -0.77
CA LEU A 267 -18.31 -18.12 -0.87
C LEU A 267 -17.36 -18.06 0.33
N ARG A 268 -17.25 -19.15 1.09
CA ARG A 268 -16.24 -19.30 2.14
C ARG A 268 -15.20 -20.30 1.69
N MET A 269 -13.95 -19.86 1.68
CA MET A 269 -12.82 -20.69 1.28
C MET A 269 -11.87 -20.91 2.46
N PRO A 270 -11.46 -22.16 2.72
CA PRO A 270 -10.39 -22.46 3.66
C PRO A 270 -9.08 -21.74 3.31
N ARG A 271 -8.35 -21.32 4.35
CA ARG A 271 -7.03 -20.67 4.23
C ARG A 271 -6.06 -21.48 3.37
N ASP A 272 -6.01 -22.80 3.53
CA ASP A 272 -5.11 -23.67 2.78
C ASP A 272 -5.42 -23.74 1.28
N ILE A 273 -6.64 -23.40 0.85
CA ILE A 273 -7.00 -23.23 -0.57
C ILE A 273 -6.54 -21.87 -1.07
N VAL A 274 -6.84 -20.79 -0.34
CA VAL A 274 -6.49 -19.42 -0.76
C VAL A 274 -4.97 -19.25 -0.97
N PHE A 275 -4.17 -19.91 -0.13
CA PHE A 275 -2.71 -19.83 -0.18
C PHE A 275 -2.04 -20.98 -0.93
N SER A 276 -2.79 -21.94 -1.52
CA SER A 276 -2.16 -23.14 -2.11
C SER A 276 -1.20 -22.83 -3.26
N HIS A 277 -1.48 -21.77 -4.03
CA HIS A 277 -0.69 -21.39 -5.20
C HIS A 277 0.34 -20.30 -4.92
N GLN A 278 0.34 -19.73 -3.72
CA GLN A 278 1.22 -18.61 -3.39
C GLN A 278 2.65 -19.05 -3.09
N GLY A 279 2.89 -20.34 -2.83
CA GLY A 279 4.20 -20.85 -2.40
C GLY A 279 4.70 -20.26 -1.07
N ILE A 280 3.89 -19.44 -0.43
CA ILE A 280 4.17 -18.70 0.80
C ILE A 280 3.33 -19.32 1.91
N GLN A 281 3.92 -19.48 3.09
CA GLN A 281 3.14 -19.89 4.25
C GLN A 281 2.14 -18.78 4.60
N PRO A 282 0.85 -19.12 4.81
CA PRO A 282 -0.13 -18.12 5.16
C PRO A 282 0.28 -17.37 6.42
N PRO A 283 0.04 -16.05 6.49
CA PRO A 283 0.26 -15.29 7.72
C PRO A 283 -0.43 -15.95 8.93
N MET A 284 0.22 -15.91 10.08
CA MET A 284 -0.26 -16.55 11.31
C MET A 284 -1.61 -15.99 11.76
N ASP A 285 -1.79 -14.69 11.57
CA ASP A 285 -2.97 -13.87 11.88
C ASP A 285 -4.07 -13.94 10.81
N ALA A 286 -3.82 -14.54 9.64
CA ALA A 286 -4.86 -14.74 8.62
C ALA A 286 -6.06 -15.52 9.18
N PRO A 287 -7.28 -15.36 8.64
CA PRO A 287 -8.45 -16.10 9.09
C PRO A 287 -8.40 -17.56 8.63
N GLN A 288 -9.03 -18.48 9.39
CA GLN A 288 -9.14 -19.89 8.97
C GLN A 288 -9.97 -20.06 7.70
N PHE A 289 -10.95 -19.17 7.51
CA PHE A 289 -11.81 -19.12 6.33
C PHE A 289 -11.87 -17.68 5.82
N PHE A 290 -11.61 -17.50 4.55
CA PHE A 290 -11.81 -16.24 3.84
C PHE A 290 -13.24 -16.19 3.34
N THR A 291 -13.91 -15.06 3.58
CA THR A 291 -15.29 -14.86 3.11
C THR A 291 -15.28 -13.94 1.90
N TYR A 292 -15.81 -14.43 0.80
CA TYR A 292 -15.99 -13.72 -0.45
C TYR A 292 -17.46 -13.48 -0.71
N TYR A 293 -17.80 -12.26 -1.11
CA TYR A 293 -19.14 -11.83 -1.47
C TYR A 293 -19.20 -11.71 -2.99
N GLY A 294 -20.02 -12.53 -3.62
CA GLY A 294 -20.14 -12.61 -5.08
C GLY A 294 -21.27 -11.75 -5.60
N ILE A 295 -20.98 -10.93 -6.61
CA ILE A 295 -21.96 -10.17 -7.40
C ILE A 295 -21.86 -10.63 -8.85
N ASP A 296 -22.98 -11.08 -9.40
CA ASP A 296 -23.10 -11.42 -10.81
C ASP A 296 -22.67 -10.24 -11.70
N GLU A 297 -21.83 -10.50 -12.70
CA GLU A 297 -21.29 -9.46 -13.59
C GLU A 297 -22.40 -8.70 -14.33
N ASP A 298 -23.48 -9.40 -14.69
CA ASP A 298 -24.65 -8.81 -15.36
C ASP A 298 -25.58 -8.03 -14.40
N TYR A 299 -25.25 -7.96 -13.11
CA TYR A 299 -26.07 -7.26 -12.13
C TYR A 299 -26.05 -5.74 -12.36
N LYS A 300 -27.19 -5.22 -12.80
CA LYS A 300 -27.44 -3.76 -12.83
C LYS A 300 -28.21 -3.32 -11.60
N SER A 301 -27.61 -2.44 -10.81
CA SER A 301 -28.29 -1.86 -9.65
C SER A 301 -29.58 -1.12 -10.07
N PRO A 302 -30.60 -1.05 -9.21
CA PRO A 302 -31.84 -0.33 -9.52
C PRO A 302 -31.60 1.13 -9.92
N ASP A 303 -30.59 1.78 -9.33
CA ASP A 303 -30.23 3.17 -9.61
C ASP A 303 -29.51 3.31 -10.95
N ASP A 304 -28.68 2.35 -11.34
CA ASP A 304 -28.07 2.35 -12.68
C ASP A 304 -29.13 2.16 -13.76
N ARG A 305 -30.10 1.29 -13.53
CA ARG A 305 -31.25 1.13 -14.44
C ARG A 305 -32.09 2.40 -14.53
N ARG A 306 -32.25 3.17 -13.44
CA ARG A 306 -32.94 4.48 -13.44
C ARG A 306 -32.14 5.53 -14.21
N LYS A 307 -30.83 5.61 -14.01
CA LYS A 307 -29.93 6.52 -14.73
C LYS A 307 -29.88 6.21 -16.22
N GLU A 308 -29.79 4.94 -16.60
CA GLU A 308 -29.79 4.51 -18.01
C GLU A 308 -31.12 4.85 -18.69
N LYS A 309 -32.26 4.60 -18.02
CA LYS A 309 -33.59 5.01 -18.51
C LYS A 309 -33.72 6.53 -18.64
N ALA A 310 -33.17 7.30 -17.69
CA ALA A 310 -33.16 8.76 -17.75
C ALA A 310 -32.30 9.27 -18.90
N LYS A 311 -31.13 8.66 -19.17
CA LYS A 311 -30.27 8.99 -20.32
C LYS A 311 -30.99 8.70 -21.65
N ARG A 312 -31.60 7.52 -21.80
CA ARG A 312 -32.37 7.16 -23.01
C ARG A 312 -33.55 8.10 -23.29
N ARG A 313 -34.19 8.62 -22.24
CA ARG A 313 -35.28 9.61 -22.36
C ARG A 313 -34.79 10.99 -22.80
N ARG A 314 -33.54 11.37 -22.50
CA ARG A 314 -32.94 12.65 -22.94
C ARG A 314 -32.41 12.58 -24.38
N SER A 315 -32.03 11.40 -24.85
CA SER A 315 -31.53 11.18 -26.22
C SER A 315 -32.64 10.94 -27.26
N ALA A 316 -33.91 10.86 -26.83
CA ALA A 316 -35.06 10.61 -27.71
C ALA A 316 -35.84 11.89 -28.04
N SER A 317 -35.17 13.03 -28.14
CA SER A 317 -35.75 14.24 -28.73
C SER A 317 -35.63 14.14 -30.27
N PRO A 318 -36.74 14.17 -31.03
CA PRO A 318 -36.67 14.20 -32.49
C PRO A 318 -36.16 15.56 -32.97
N GLN A 319 -35.34 15.56 -34.02
CA GLN A 319 -35.20 16.71 -34.92
C GLN A 319 -36.35 16.73 -35.92
#